data_AF-A0A0K0DRB5-F1
#
_entry.id   AF-A0A0K0DRB5-F1
#
_cell.length_a   1.000
_cell.length_b   1.000
_cell.length_c   1.000
_cell.angle_alpha   90.00
_cell.angle_beta   90.00
_cell.angle_gamma   90.00
#
_symmetry.space_group_name_H-M   'P 1'
#
loop_
_entity.id
_entity.type
_entity.pdbx_description
1 polymer ?
#
loop_
_entity_poly.entity_id
_entity_poly.type
_entity_poly.pdbx_seq_one_letter_code
_entity_poly.pdbx_strand_id
1 'polypeptide(L)'
;MESFSGNPLGGGECTPMEAEETSCNCNNHSDVCDTEGKCQLCLHNTTGDHCERCAAGYYGDAKNGSRDDCTRCPCPDGGDCFVNEQNLVECNECPTGKQGIICEEEGTTQKTVEKAREEVEEDKDEQRKKVKPNKEISEKRESTENDLSHSNMTNQTIGDDGNGWKTG
;
A
#
# COMPACT_ATOMS: atom_id res chain seq x y z
N MET A 1 -9.61 69.09 -10.21
CA MET A 1 -8.36 69.67 -10.74
C MET A 1 -7.32 68.59 -10.55
N GLU A 2 -7.16 67.73 -11.55
CA GLU A 2 -6.18 66.63 -11.51
C GLU A 2 -4.93 67.12 -12.24
N SER A 3 -3.81 67.21 -11.53
CA SER A 3 -2.53 67.66 -12.06
C SER A 3 -1.85 66.50 -12.78
N PHE A 4 -1.80 66.55 -14.12
CA PHE A 4 -1.07 65.56 -14.92
C PHE A 4 0.34 66.07 -15.26
N SER A 5 1.36 65.41 -14.74
CA SER A 5 2.73 65.52 -15.27
C SER A 5 3.00 64.31 -16.17
N GLY A 6 2.95 64.51 -17.48
CA GLY A 6 3.31 63.50 -18.49
C GLY A 6 3.52 64.17 -19.85
N ASN A 7 4.64 63.88 -20.50
CA ASN A 7 5.05 64.50 -21.77
C ASN A 7 4.30 63.85 -22.95
N PRO A 8 3.57 64.60 -23.79
CA PRO A 8 2.60 64.05 -24.76
C PRO A 8 3.21 63.45 -26.05
N LEU A 9 4.51 63.16 -26.09
CA LEU A 9 5.22 62.79 -27.33
C LEU A 9 5.68 61.32 -27.41
N GLY A 10 5.42 60.51 -26.38
CA GLY A 10 5.68 59.07 -26.42
C GLY A 10 4.36 58.33 -26.41
N GLY A 11 3.88 57.87 -27.57
CA GLY A 11 2.67 57.06 -27.69
C GLY A 11 2.82 55.70 -26.99
N GLY A 12 2.70 55.69 -25.66
CA GLY A 12 2.53 54.49 -24.85
C GLY A 12 1.05 54.30 -24.53
N GLU A 13 0.54 53.11 -24.82
CA GLU A 13 -0.76 52.67 -24.30
C GLU A 13 -0.74 52.71 -22.76
N CYS A 14 -1.87 53.09 -22.15
CA CYS A 14 -2.06 53.01 -20.71
C CYS A 14 -2.17 51.54 -20.32
N THR A 15 -1.05 50.86 -20.14
CA THR A 15 -1.04 49.55 -19.47
C THR A 15 -1.11 49.77 -17.96
N PRO A 16 -1.99 49.07 -17.23
CA PRO A 16 -1.95 49.06 -15.78
C PRO A 16 -0.56 48.57 -15.36
N MET A 17 0.10 49.31 -14.46
CA MET A 17 1.31 48.85 -13.79
C MET A 17 1.03 47.48 -13.17
N GLU A 18 1.84 46.51 -13.56
CA GLU A 18 1.83 45.10 -13.19
C GLU A 18 1.30 44.89 -11.77
N ALA A 19 0.01 44.56 -11.67
CA ALA A 19 -0.38 43.62 -10.64
C ALA A 19 0.43 42.37 -10.96
N GLU A 20 1.28 41.94 -10.03
CA GLU A 20 1.64 40.54 -9.97
C GLU A 20 0.32 39.77 -9.94
N GLU A 21 -0.16 39.36 -11.11
CA GLU A 21 -1.06 38.22 -11.23
C GLU A 21 -0.24 37.05 -10.70
N THR A 22 -0.20 36.88 -9.37
CA THR A 22 -0.05 35.55 -8.80
C THR A 22 -1.30 34.81 -9.25
N SER A 23 -1.26 34.33 -10.49
CA SER A 23 -2.36 33.64 -11.13
C SER A 23 -2.78 32.51 -10.18
N CYS A 24 -4.06 32.51 -9.80
CA CYS A 24 -4.70 31.45 -9.01
C CYS A 24 -4.44 30.12 -9.71
N ASN A 25 -3.38 29.39 -9.32
CA ASN A 25 -3.12 28.08 -9.90
C ASN A 25 -3.97 27.05 -9.16
N CYS A 26 -5.23 27.03 -9.57
CA CYS A 26 -6.31 26.35 -8.89
C CYS A 26 -6.77 25.12 -9.67
N ASN A 27 -5.92 24.63 -10.58
CA ASN A 27 -6.20 23.57 -11.54
C ASN A 27 -7.56 23.75 -12.25
N ASN A 28 -7.98 24.99 -12.53
CA ASN A 28 -9.30 25.30 -13.12
C ASN A 28 -10.51 24.78 -12.29
N HIS A 29 -10.30 24.55 -10.99
CA HIS A 29 -11.31 24.14 -10.03
C HIS A 29 -11.70 25.25 -9.05
N SER A 30 -11.04 26.41 -9.10
CA SER A 30 -11.50 27.62 -8.43
C SER A 30 -10.99 28.87 -9.16
N ASP A 31 -11.76 29.95 -9.05
CA ASP A 31 -11.38 31.28 -9.54
C ASP A 31 -10.96 32.22 -8.39
N VAL A 32 -10.89 31.70 -7.16
CA VAL A 32 -10.67 32.50 -5.95
C VAL A 32 -9.49 31.93 -5.15
N CYS A 33 -8.51 32.78 -4.83
CA CYS A 33 -7.38 32.50 -3.95
C CYS A 33 -7.33 33.45 -2.76
N ASP A 34 -6.65 33.03 -1.70
CA ASP A 34 -6.21 33.94 -0.64
C ASP A 34 -4.91 34.69 -1.02
N THR A 35 -4.41 35.54 -0.12
CA THR A 35 -3.17 36.31 -0.32
C THR A 35 -1.90 35.45 -0.38
N GLU A 36 -1.97 34.19 0.06
CA GLU A 36 -0.86 33.23 -0.02
C GLU A 36 -0.91 32.40 -1.33
N GLY A 37 -1.91 32.61 -2.19
CA GLY A 37 -2.10 31.88 -3.43
C GLY A 37 -2.81 30.52 -3.26
N LYS A 38 -3.41 30.25 -2.08
CA LYS A 38 -4.19 29.02 -1.86
C LYS A 38 -5.62 29.18 -2.32
N CYS A 39 -6.12 28.18 -3.04
CA CYS A 39 -7.48 28.14 -3.54
C CYS A 39 -8.49 28.17 -2.41
N GLN A 40 -9.54 28.94 -2.63
CA GLN A 40 -10.73 28.96 -1.81
C GLN A 40 -11.87 28.32 -2.60
N LEU A 41 -12.76 27.59 -1.92
CA LEU A 41 -13.98 27.04 -2.51
C LEU A 41 -13.73 26.15 -3.74
N CYS A 42 -12.84 25.16 -3.63
CA CYS A 42 -12.60 24.17 -4.69
C CYS A 42 -13.92 23.52 -5.19
N LEU A 43 -14.13 23.60 -6.49
CA LEU A 43 -15.28 23.06 -7.21
C LEU A 43 -14.97 21.66 -7.78
N HIS A 44 -15.94 21.06 -8.47
CA HIS A 44 -15.78 19.78 -9.18
C HIS A 44 -15.29 18.63 -8.28
N ASN A 45 -15.71 18.64 -7.01
CA ASN A 45 -15.34 17.64 -5.99
C ASN A 45 -13.83 17.52 -5.77
N THR A 46 -13.12 18.66 -5.80
CA THR A 46 -11.68 18.73 -5.50
C THR A 46 -11.41 19.34 -4.13
N THR A 47 -10.18 19.17 -3.66
CA THR A 47 -9.67 19.68 -2.38
C THR A 47 -8.15 19.84 -2.44
N GLY A 48 -7.58 20.50 -1.43
CA GLY A 48 -6.17 20.86 -1.37
C GLY A 48 -5.94 22.35 -1.58
N ASP A 49 -4.70 22.78 -1.34
CA ASP A 49 -4.31 24.19 -1.45
C ASP A 49 -4.37 24.71 -2.88
N HIS A 50 -4.29 23.81 -3.86
CA HIS A 50 -4.36 24.09 -5.29
C HIS A 50 -5.54 23.36 -5.97
N CYS A 51 -6.49 22.84 -5.19
CA CYS A 51 -7.54 21.93 -5.68
C CYS A 51 -6.98 20.71 -6.44
N GLU A 52 -5.81 20.22 -6.01
CA GLU A 52 -5.00 19.24 -6.74
C GLU A 52 -5.33 17.77 -6.42
N ARG A 53 -6.33 17.53 -5.56
CA ARG A 53 -6.79 16.21 -5.14
C ARG A 53 -8.31 16.13 -5.23
N CYS A 54 -8.84 14.92 -5.44
CA CYS A 54 -10.26 14.70 -5.25
C CYS A 54 -10.64 14.75 -3.76
N ALA A 55 -11.82 15.28 -3.48
CA ALA A 55 -12.40 15.30 -2.15
C ALA A 55 -12.70 13.88 -1.64
N ALA A 56 -12.91 13.73 -0.33
CA ALA A 56 -13.33 12.47 0.26
C ALA A 56 -14.59 11.92 -0.45
N GLY A 57 -14.59 10.63 -0.75
CA GLY A 57 -15.62 9.91 -1.50
C GLY A 57 -15.50 10.05 -3.01
N TYR A 58 -14.42 10.65 -3.54
CA TYR A 58 -14.16 10.80 -4.97
C TYR A 58 -12.74 10.33 -5.34
N TYR A 59 -12.59 9.79 -6.54
CA TYR A 59 -11.33 9.35 -7.12
C TYR A 59 -11.14 9.92 -8.53
N GLY A 60 -9.89 9.98 -8.99
CA GLY A 60 -9.54 10.48 -10.32
C GLY A 60 -8.32 11.40 -10.29
N ASP A 61 -8.18 12.24 -11.32
CA ASP A 61 -7.03 13.13 -11.50
C ASP A 61 -7.47 14.60 -11.64
N ALA A 62 -7.54 15.28 -10.49
CA ALA A 62 -7.92 16.69 -10.35
C ALA A 62 -6.94 17.69 -10.99
N LYS A 63 -5.83 17.24 -11.60
CA LYS A 63 -4.86 18.15 -12.21
C LYS A 63 -5.13 18.40 -13.70
N ASN A 64 -6.06 17.66 -14.30
CA ASN A 64 -6.43 17.88 -15.71
C ASN A 64 -7.26 19.15 -15.89
N GLY A 65 -7.96 19.61 -14.84
CA GLY A 65 -8.74 20.83 -14.80
C GLY A 65 -10.09 20.76 -15.52
N SER A 66 -10.63 19.56 -15.70
CA SER A 66 -11.98 19.31 -16.19
C SER A 66 -12.99 19.14 -15.06
N ARG A 67 -14.26 19.39 -15.34
CA ARG A 67 -15.35 19.28 -14.37
C ARG A 67 -15.60 17.83 -13.90
N ASP A 68 -15.16 16.87 -14.71
CA ASP A 68 -15.42 15.42 -14.53
C ASP A 68 -14.18 14.65 -14.06
N ASP A 69 -13.12 15.36 -13.66
CA ASP A 69 -11.85 14.76 -13.22
C ASP A 69 -11.97 13.91 -11.95
N CYS A 70 -12.94 14.24 -11.09
CA CYS A 70 -13.22 13.54 -9.86
C CYS A 70 -14.58 12.85 -9.93
N THR A 71 -14.55 11.52 -9.96
CA THR A 71 -15.73 10.66 -10.01
C THR A 71 -16.03 10.09 -8.63
N ARG A 72 -17.31 9.97 -8.29
CA ARG A 72 -17.74 9.45 -6.99
C ARG A 72 -17.31 7.99 -6.83
N CYS A 73 -16.80 7.64 -5.66
CA CYS A 73 -16.47 6.26 -5.32
C CYS A 73 -17.73 5.37 -5.40
N PRO A 74 -17.64 4.17 -6.01
CA PRO A 74 -18.72 3.19 -6.07
C PRO A 74 -18.89 2.41 -4.75
N CYS A 75 -18.51 3.02 -3.62
CA CYS A 75 -18.58 2.40 -2.31
C CYS A 75 -19.93 2.68 -1.64
N PRO A 76 -20.48 1.71 -0.87
CA PRO A 76 -21.66 1.94 -0.05
C PRO A 76 -21.42 3.07 0.96
N ASP A 77 -22.50 3.74 1.35
CA ASP A 77 -22.51 4.86 2.32
C ASP A 77 -21.62 6.05 1.93
N GLY A 78 -21.12 6.10 0.69
CA GLY A 78 -20.21 7.15 0.24
C GLY A 78 -18.80 7.03 0.82
N GLY A 79 -18.34 5.80 1.12
CA GLY A 79 -16.99 5.54 1.59
C GLY A 79 -15.89 5.99 0.62
N ASP A 80 -14.70 6.25 1.16
CA ASP A 80 -13.50 6.58 0.39
C ASP A 80 -12.96 5.36 -0.38
N CYS A 81 -12.31 5.62 -1.50
CA CYS A 81 -11.73 4.59 -2.37
C CYS A 81 -10.37 5.01 -2.94
N PHE A 82 -9.64 4.04 -3.48
CA PHE A 82 -8.38 4.24 -4.20
C PHE A 82 -8.35 3.41 -5.48
N VAL A 83 -7.41 3.70 -6.38
CA VAL A 83 -7.17 2.90 -7.58
C VAL A 83 -6.01 1.95 -7.30
N ASN A 84 -6.22 0.64 -7.42
CA ASN A 84 -5.20 -0.38 -7.16
C ASN A 84 -4.28 -0.61 -8.38
N GLU A 85 -3.31 -1.52 -8.23
CA GLU A 85 -2.32 -1.82 -9.29
C GLU A 85 -2.95 -2.34 -10.58
N GLN A 86 -4.14 -2.94 -10.49
CA GLN A 86 -4.93 -3.42 -11.63
C GLN A 86 -5.78 -2.31 -12.28
N ASN A 87 -5.61 -1.06 -11.86
CA ASN A 87 -6.43 0.09 -12.28
C ASN A 87 -7.92 -0.09 -11.96
N LEU A 88 -8.24 -0.81 -10.88
CA LEU A 88 -9.60 -0.98 -10.38
C LEU A 88 -9.82 -0.08 -9.17
N VAL A 89 -11.04 0.43 -9.04
CA VAL A 89 -11.45 1.24 -7.89
C VAL A 89 -11.81 0.32 -6.73
N GLU A 90 -11.12 0.48 -5.61
CA GLU A 90 -11.26 -0.35 -4.42
C GLU A 90 -11.58 0.52 -3.20
N CYS A 91 -12.59 0.12 -2.43
CA CYS A 91 -12.99 0.83 -1.22
C CYS A 91 -11.94 0.65 -0.12
N ASN A 92 -11.64 1.73 0.61
CA ASN A 92 -10.71 1.66 1.74
C ASN A 92 -11.23 0.75 2.86
N GLU A 93 -12.52 0.86 3.18
CA GLU A 93 -13.17 0.10 4.25
C GLU A 93 -14.57 -0.32 3.82
N CYS A 94 -14.92 -1.59 4.07
CA CYS A 94 -16.26 -2.10 3.86
C CYS A 94 -17.12 -1.99 5.13
N PRO A 95 -18.42 -1.63 5.00
CA PRO A 95 -19.37 -1.72 6.11
C PRO A 95 -19.40 -3.13 6.73
N THR A 96 -19.89 -3.21 7.97
CA THR A 96 -19.94 -4.50 8.69
C THR A 96 -20.75 -5.53 7.91
N GLY A 97 -20.12 -6.67 7.63
CA GLY A 97 -20.77 -7.77 6.91
C GLY A 97 -20.72 -7.61 5.38
N LYS A 98 -19.97 -6.66 4.85
CA LYS A 98 -19.69 -6.52 3.42
C LYS A 98 -18.25 -6.89 3.08
N GLN A 99 -18.03 -7.36 1.85
CA GLN A 99 -16.70 -7.67 1.31
C GLN A 99 -16.63 -7.39 -0.21
N GLY A 100 -15.46 -7.64 -0.78
CA GLY A 100 -15.15 -7.40 -2.19
C GLY A 100 -14.60 -6.00 -2.43
N ILE A 101 -14.08 -5.77 -3.64
CA ILE A 101 -13.38 -4.52 -3.97
C ILE A 101 -14.26 -3.28 -3.82
N ILE A 102 -15.56 -3.41 -4.02
CA ILE A 102 -16.54 -2.33 -3.89
C ILE A 102 -17.61 -2.60 -2.82
N CYS A 103 -17.38 -3.57 -1.94
CA CYS A 103 -18.25 -3.88 -0.80
C CYS A 103 -19.71 -4.25 -1.17
N GLU A 104 -19.93 -4.81 -2.36
CA GLU A 104 -21.26 -5.26 -2.79
C GLU A 104 -21.64 -6.64 -2.25
N GLU A 105 -20.65 -7.48 -1.94
CA GLU A 105 -20.84 -8.86 -1.50
C GLU A 105 -21.04 -8.97 0.03
N GLU A 106 -21.74 -10.01 0.48
CA GLU A 106 -21.84 -10.34 1.91
C GLU A 106 -20.52 -10.95 2.41
N GLY A 107 -19.86 -10.28 3.36
CA GLY A 107 -18.63 -10.72 4.00
C GLY A 107 -18.88 -11.43 5.33
N THR A 108 -18.18 -12.52 5.59
CA THR A 108 -18.12 -13.08 6.95
C THR A 108 -17.28 -12.14 7.80
N THR A 109 -17.92 -11.42 8.72
CA THR A 109 -17.26 -10.43 9.59
C THR A 109 -15.98 -10.99 10.23
N GLN A 110 -14.95 -10.15 10.48
CA GLN A 110 -13.77 -10.59 11.24
C GLN A 110 -14.16 -11.18 12.62
N LYS A 111 -15.28 -10.74 13.21
CA LYS A 111 -15.90 -11.37 14.39
C LYS A 111 -16.24 -12.85 14.19
N THR A 112 -16.67 -13.24 13.00
CA THR A 112 -16.89 -14.66 12.66
C THR A 112 -15.59 -15.40 12.38
N VAL A 113 -14.52 -14.73 11.97
CA VAL A 113 -13.19 -15.36 11.79
C VAL A 113 -12.51 -15.61 13.13
N GLU A 114 -12.58 -14.66 14.08
CA GLU A 114 -12.12 -14.88 15.45
C GLU A 114 -12.96 -15.95 16.17
N LYS A 115 -14.28 -15.92 15.99
CA LYS A 115 -15.18 -16.96 16.52
C LYS A 115 -14.95 -18.33 15.86
N ALA A 116 -14.77 -18.39 14.55
CA ALA A 116 -14.43 -19.64 13.86
C ALA A 116 -13.02 -20.13 14.25
N ARG A 117 -12.10 -19.23 14.59
CA ARG A 117 -10.79 -19.59 15.11
C ARG A 117 -10.87 -20.18 16.51
N GLU A 118 -11.78 -19.70 17.36
CA GLU A 118 -12.10 -20.35 18.64
C GLU A 118 -12.74 -21.74 18.44
N GLU A 119 -13.68 -21.89 17.50
CA GLU A 119 -14.32 -23.18 17.16
C GLU A 119 -13.31 -24.19 16.57
N VAL A 120 -12.28 -23.73 15.83
CA VAL A 120 -11.22 -24.58 15.25
C VAL A 120 -10.20 -25.04 16.31
N GLU A 121 -9.96 -24.27 17.38
CA GLU A 121 -9.05 -24.68 18.46
C GLU A 121 -9.70 -25.73 19.38
N GLU A 122 -11.02 -25.70 19.58
CA GLU A 122 -11.76 -26.68 20.38
C GLU A 122 -11.68 -28.10 19.76
N ASP A 123 -11.67 -28.20 18.43
CA ASP A 123 -11.63 -29.48 17.69
C ASP A 123 -10.21 -30.11 17.66
N LYS A 124 -9.15 -29.31 17.81
CA LYS A 124 -7.76 -29.80 17.90
C LYS A 124 -7.46 -30.46 19.24
N ASP A 125 -8.04 -29.98 20.33
CA ASP A 125 -7.85 -30.59 21.67
C ASP A 125 -8.53 -31.96 21.78
N GLU A 126 -9.66 -32.16 21.11
CA GLU A 126 -10.33 -33.46 21.01
C GLU A 126 -9.50 -34.46 20.18
N GLN A 127 -8.85 -33.99 19.10
CA GLN A 127 -7.95 -34.80 18.27
C GLN A 127 -6.63 -35.13 18.97
N ARG A 128 -6.08 -34.22 19.79
CA ARG A 128 -4.86 -34.44 20.58
C ARG A 128 -5.04 -35.54 21.63
N LYS A 129 -6.24 -35.68 22.20
CA LYS A 129 -6.58 -36.74 23.18
C LYS A 129 -6.73 -38.13 22.55
N LYS A 130 -6.83 -38.25 21.22
CA LYS A 130 -6.97 -39.53 20.49
C LYS A 130 -5.63 -40.14 20.05
N VAL A 131 -4.51 -39.41 20.20
CA VAL A 131 -3.17 -39.92 19.91
C VAL A 131 -2.77 -40.91 21.00
N LYS A 132 -2.84 -42.22 20.70
CA LYS A 132 -2.36 -43.27 21.60
C LYS A 132 -0.82 -43.24 21.63
N PRO A 133 -0.18 -43.29 22.82
CA PRO A 133 1.27 -43.42 22.88
C PRO A 133 1.68 -44.76 22.27
N ASN A 134 2.57 -44.71 21.29
CA ASN A 134 3.15 -45.88 20.65
C ASN A 134 4.10 -46.57 21.65
N LYS A 135 3.65 -47.65 22.28
CA LYS A 135 4.45 -48.47 23.19
C LYS A 135 4.68 -49.83 22.55
N GLU A 136 5.66 -49.94 21.67
CA GLU A 136 6.44 -51.15 21.39
C GLU A 136 7.47 -50.83 20.28
N ILE A 137 8.75 -50.80 20.68
CA ILE A 137 9.95 -51.37 20.01
C ILE A 137 11.12 -50.87 20.87
N SER A 138 11.30 -51.52 22.02
CA SER A 138 12.48 -51.36 22.86
C SER A 138 12.82 -52.71 23.47
N GLU A 139 12.96 -53.74 22.65
CA GLU A 139 13.48 -55.03 23.08
C GLU A 139 13.99 -55.80 21.86
N LYS A 140 15.27 -56.20 21.94
CA LYS A 140 16.08 -57.00 21.00
C LYS A 140 16.85 -56.26 19.91
N ARG A 141 18.01 -55.70 20.31
CA ARG A 141 19.31 -55.90 19.63
C ARG A 141 20.45 -55.82 20.66
N GLU A 142 20.49 -56.80 21.56
CA GLU A 142 21.67 -57.09 22.39
C GLU A 142 22.15 -58.49 21.99
N SER A 143 23.02 -58.54 20.99
CA SER A 143 23.87 -59.69 20.64
C SER A 143 24.72 -59.34 19.42
N THR A 144 25.88 -58.72 19.64
CA THR A 144 27.19 -59.04 19.02
C THR A 144 28.20 -57.94 19.35
N GLU A 145 28.59 -57.82 20.62
CA GLU A 145 29.86 -57.22 21.03
C GLU A 145 30.62 -58.27 21.85
N ASN A 146 31.33 -59.15 21.14
CA ASN A 146 32.59 -59.78 21.56
C ASN A 146 32.98 -60.82 20.51
N ASP A 147 34.03 -60.54 19.73
CA ASP A 147 35.30 -61.25 19.84
C ASP A 147 36.27 -60.84 18.72
N LEU A 148 37.54 -60.77 19.11
CA LEU A 148 38.76 -60.70 18.28
C LEU A 148 39.26 -59.31 17.82
N SER A 149 39.85 -58.62 18.80
CA SER A 149 41.21 -58.06 18.63
C SER A 149 42.24 -59.13 18.23
N HIS A 150 43.30 -58.70 17.52
CA HIS A 150 44.51 -59.40 17.04
C HIS A 150 44.40 -59.93 15.60
N SER A 151 45.15 -59.50 14.57
CA SER A 151 46.46 -58.85 14.50
C SER A 151 46.78 -58.32 13.08
N ASN A 152 47.81 -57.45 13.03
CA ASN A 152 48.82 -57.25 11.98
C ASN A 152 48.75 -56.04 11.02
N MET A 153 49.39 -54.96 11.50
CA MET A 153 50.68 -54.40 11.03
C MET A 153 50.92 -54.02 9.55
N THR A 154 51.27 -52.72 9.37
CA THR A 154 52.25 -52.12 8.42
C THR A 154 51.93 -52.20 6.91
N ASN A 155 52.12 -51.17 6.06
CA ASN A 155 53.22 -50.18 5.99
C ASN A 155 52.91 -49.01 5.01
N GLN A 156 53.42 -47.82 5.36
CA GLN A 156 54.08 -46.77 4.53
C GLN A 156 53.46 -46.10 3.27
N THR A 157 53.29 -44.75 3.40
CA THR A 157 53.73 -43.58 2.57
C THR A 157 53.92 -43.73 1.04
N ILE A 158 53.48 -42.78 0.20
CA ILE A 158 54.20 -41.54 -0.23
C ILE A 158 53.26 -40.69 -1.12
N GLY A 159 53.38 -39.35 -1.06
CA GLY A 159 53.42 -38.53 -2.28
C GLY A 159 52.30 -37.52 -2.54
N ASP A 160 52.46 -36.31 -2.01
CA ASP A 160 52.51 -35.02 -2.71
C ASP A 160 51.63 -34.77 -3.96
N ASP A 161 50.79 -33.73 -3.92
CA ASP A 161 51.08 -32.46 -4.61
C ASP A 161 49.84 -31.53 -4.69
N GLY A 162 50.01 -30.33 -4.14
CA GLY A 162 49.96 -29.14 -4.99
C GLY A 162 48.62 -28.46 -5.28
N ASN A 163 48.48 -27.30 -4.63
CA ASN A 163 47.98 -26.03 -5.18
C ASN A 163 46.47 -25.74 -5.17
N GLY A 164 46.14 -24.75 -4.34
CA GLY A 164 44.97 -23.90 -4.54
C GLY A 164 45.25 -22.69 -5.44
N TRP A 165 44.26 -21.80 -5.50
CA TRP A 165 44.28 -20.32 -5.47
C TRP A 165 42.86 -19.91 -5.90
N LYS A 166 42.07 -19.29 -5.02
CA LYS A 166 41.94 -17.83 -4.85
C LYS A 166 41.55 -17.07 -6.13
N THR A 167 40.38 -16.45 -6.00
CA THR A 167 39.98 -15.09 -6.43
C THR A 167 39.89 -14.78 -7.91
N GLY A 168 38.67 -14.41 -8.30
CA GLY A 168 38.33 -13.45 -9.34
C GLY A 168 37.06 -12.74 -8.91
#